data_AF-A0A9P5TPJ7-F1
#
_entry.id   AF-A0A9P5TPJ7-F1
#
_cell.length_a   1.000
_cell.length_b   1.000
_cell.length_c   1.000
_cell.angle_alpha   90.00
_cell.angle_beta   90.00
_cell.angle_gamma   90.00
#
_symmetry.space_group_name_H-M   'P 1'
#
loop_
_entity.id
_entity.type
_entity.pdbx_description
1 polymer ?
#
loop_
_entity_poly.entity_id
_entity_poly.type
_entity_poly.pdbx_seq_one_letter_code
_entity_poly.pdbx_strand_id
1 'polypeptide(L)'
;MRVMLALFGVGMVPLGWYTSVELGMSRWACHLTALMVLLDVGWLCISRFILLDSMLLFFTFLTVFCLTKFHNQQYQSFSVDWWTWLFLTGTSIGAVTSVKMIGLFVTALVGVYTIEDLWEKFGDTKMTWREQAKHWGARVLCLIIVPILVFMLSFKIHFMILNHSGPGMRR
;
A
#
# COMPACT_ATOMS: atom_id res chain seq x y z
N MET A 1 -4.49 22.81 8.13
CA MET A 1 -3.51 22.00 7.34
C MET A 1 -2.73 21.02 8.20
N ARG A 2 -2.05 21.44 9.29
CA ARG A 2 -1.26 20.54 10.15
C ARG A 2 -2.05 19.39 10.78
N VAL A 3 -3.30 19.61 11.14
CA VAL A 3 -4.18 18.58 11.74
C VAL A 3 -4.39 17.40 10.79
N MET A 4 -4.55 17.63 9.49
CA MET A 4 -4.76 16.55 8.52
C MET A 4 -3.55 15.63 8.41
N LEU A 5 -2.33 16.18 8.45
CA LEU A 5 -1.08 15.42 8.41
C LEU A 5 -0.83 14.69 9.74
N ALA A 6 -1.15 15.34 10.87
CA ALA A 6 -1.10 14.71 12.17
C ALA A 6 -2.07 13.53 12.28
N LEU A 7 -3.25 13.59 11.65
CA LEU A 7 -4.20 12.46 11.61
C LEU A 7 -3.61 11.25 10.86
N PHE A 8 -2.92 11.45 9.73
CA PHE A 8 -2.20 10.36 9.06
C PHE A 8 -1.09 9.78 9.93
N GLY A 9 -0.36 10.64 10.67
CA GLY A 9 0.64 10.20 11.65
C GLY A 9 0.05 9.36 12.78
N VAL A 10 -1.07 9.80 13.37
CA VAL A 10 -1.80 9.04 14.40
C VAL A 10 -2.34 7.72 13.85
N GLY A 11 -2.82 7.72 12.60
CA GLY A 11 -3.33 6.53 11.91
C GLY A 11 -2.27 5.44 11.68
N MET A 12 -0.98 5.77 11.72
CA MET A 12 0.09 4.77 11.63
C MET A 12 0.18 3.87 12.87
N VAL A 13 -0.18 4.38 14.06
CA VAL A 13 -0.15 3.61 15.32
C VAL A 13 -1.08 2.38 15.28
N PRO A 14 -2.39 2.52 14.98
CA PRO A 14 -3.26 1.37 14.87
C PRO A 14 -2.87 0.47 13.69
N LEU A 15 -2.41 1.04 12.56
CA LEU A 15 -1.90 0.24 11.43
C LEU A 15 -0.73 -0.66 11.83
N GLY A 16 0.23 -0.13 12.59
CA GLY A 16 1.35 -0.92 13.11
C GLY A 16 0.87 -2.07 14.01
N TRP A 17 -0.07 -1.80 14.91
CA TRP A 17 -0.67 -2.83 15.77
C TRP A 17 -1.37 -3.93 14.96
N TYR A 18 -2.24 -3.54 14.01
CA TYR A 18 -2.94 -4.50 13.16
C TYR A 18 -1.97 -5.31 12.29
N THR A 19 -0.90 -4.70 11.79
CA THR A 19 0.13 -5.41 11.01
C THR A 19 0.82 -6.48 11.84
N SER A 20 1.19 -6.17 13.10
CA SER A 20 1.78 -7.17 14.01
C SER A 20 0.82 -8.32 14.33
N VAL A 21 -0.48 -8.04 14.43
CA VAL A 21 -1.50 -9.07 14.62
C VAL A 21 -1.58 -9.99 13.40
N GLU A 22 -1.56 -9.43 12.19
CA GLU A 22 -1.59 -10.22 10.94
C GLU A 22 -0.31 -11.03 10.72
N LEU A 23 0.83 -10.60 11.26
CA LEU A 23 2.08 -11.35 11.26
C LEU A 23 2.09 -12.51 12.30
N GLY A 24 1.01 -12.70 13.07
CA GLY A 24 0.91 -13.78 14.05
C GLY A 24 1.75 -13.56 15.33
N MET A 25 2.13 -12.32 15.63
CA MET A 25 2.89 -12.00 16.83
C MET A 25 2.04 -12.16 18.11
N SER A 26 2.71 -12.35 19.25
CA SER A 26 2.01 -12.42 20.55
C SER A 26 1.34 -11.07 20.89
N ARG A 27 0.25 -11.10 21.67
CA ARG A 27 -0.47 -9.88 22.09
C ARG A 27 0.46 -8.83 22.73
N TRP A 28 1.43 -9.29 23.52
CA TRP A 28 2.45 -8.44 24.14
C TRP A 28 3.36 -7.79 23.11
N ALA A 29 3.79 -8.55 22.10
CA ALA A 29 4.60 -8.02 21.01
C ALA A 29 3.82 -6.99 20.17
N CYS A 30 2.54 -7.20 19.90
CA CYS A 30 1.72 -6.21 19.19
C CYS A 30 1.62 -4.88 19.96
N HIS A 31 1.42 -4.93 21.28
CA HIS A 31 1.43 -3.72 22.11
C HIS A 31 2.80 -3.05 22.13
N LEU A 32 3.88 -3.83 22.21
CA LEU A 32 5.24 -3.31 22.14
C LEU A 32 5.51 -2.62 20.80
N THR A 33 5.11 -3.22 19.67
CA THR A 33 5.26 -2.60 18.34
C THR A 33 4.50 -1.29 18.25
N ALA A 34 3.25 -1.25 18.72
CA ALA A 34 2.47 -0.01 18.74
C ALA A 34 3.11 1.08 19.62
N LEU A 35 3.70 0.69 20.77
CA LEU A 35 4.40 1.61 21.65
C LEU A 35 5.70 2.13 21.03
N MET A 36 6.49 1.28 20.37
CA MET A 36 7.72 1.67 19.67
C MET A 36 7.42 2.66 18.55
N VAL A 37 6.37 2.40 17.77
CA VAL A 37 5.84 3.29 16.73
C VAL A 37 5.40 4.64 17.32
N LEU A 38 4.71 4.63 18.46
CA LEU A 38 4.18 5.86 19.08
C LEU A 38 5.27 6.71 19.73
N LEU A 39 6.29 6.08 20.32
CA LEU A 39 7.39 6.75 21.01
C LEU A 39 8.56 7.11 20.08
N ASP A 40 8.45 6.84 18.78
CA ASP A 40 9.49 7.21 17.81
C ASP A 40 9.53 8.74 17.61
N VAL A 41 10.59 9.36 18.12
CA VAL A 41 10.81 10.81 18.05
C VAL A 41 10.99 11.29 16.61
N GLY A 42 11.52 10.45 15.73
CA GLY A 42 11.67 10.76 14.31
C GLY A 42 10.31 10.96 13.64
N TRP A 43 9.35 10.09 13.93
CA TRP A 43 8.00 10.16 13.36
C TRP A 43 7.18 11.31 13.94
N LEU A 44 7.32 11.60 15.24
CA LEU A 44 6.71 12.77 15.87
C LEU A 44 7.22 14.07 15.25
N CYS A 45 8.51 14.14 14.91
CA CYS A 45 9.07 15.29 14.21
C CYS A 45 8.50 15.43 12.78
N ILE A 46 8.52 14.35 11.99
CA ILE A 46 8.05 14.36 10.59
C ILE A 46 6.56 14.71 10.49
N SER A 47 5.72 14.15 11.36
CA SER A 47 4.27 14.39 11.37
C SER A 47 3.87 15.80 11.84
N ARG A 48 4.71 16.46 12.64
CA ARG A 48 4.49 17.85 13.08
C ARG A 48 4.72 18.86 11.96
N PHE A 49 5.62 18.56 11.02
CA PHE A 49 5.87 19.41 9.86
C PHE A 49 4.83 19.18 8.75
N ILE A 50 4.55 20.20 7.94
CA ILE A 50 3.65 20.10 6.77
C ILE A 50 4.40 19.44 5.61
N LEU A 51 4.97 18.26 5.87
CA LEU A 51 5.77 17.52 4.91
C LEU A 51 4.95 16.37 4.35
N LEU A 52 4.97 16.26 3.03
CA LEU A 52 4.27 15.23 2.26
C LEU A 52 4.82 13.81 2.54
N ASP A 53 6.00 13.71 3.18
CA ASP A 53 6.57 12.44 3.61
C ASP A 53 5.72 11.73 4.69
N SER A 54 4.92 12.45 5.49
CA SER A 54 3.99 11.83 6.44
C SER A 54 2.86 11.03 5.76
N MET A 55 2.33 11.54 4.63
CA MET A 55 1.34 10.83 3.82
C MET A 55 1.97 9.64 3.09
N LEU A 56 3.20 9.81 2.59
CA LEU A 56 3.95 8.73 1.98
C LEU A 56 4.11 7.57 2.95
N LEU A 57 4.61 7.83 4.16
CA LEU A 57 4.80 6.82 5.19
C LEU A 57 3.49 6.10 5.51
N PHE A 58 2.40 6.83 5.71
CA PHE A 58 1.09 6.24 5.95
C PHE A 58 0.65 5.28 4.84
N PHE A 59 0.75 5.68 3.56
CA PHE A 59 0.39 4.83 2.44
C PHE A 59 1.35 3.63 2.26
N THR A 60 2.64 3.78 2.60
CA THR A 60 3.57 2.64 2.60
C THR A 60 3.19 1.60 3.64
N PHE A 61 2.88 2.02 4.89
CA PHE A 61 2.42 1.12 5.94
C PHE A 61 1.08 0.48 5.59
N LEU A 62 0.15 1.24 5.01
CA LEU A 62 -1.13 0.71 4.54
C LEU A 62 -0.92 -0.35 3.45
N THR A 63 0.03 -0.14 2.54
CA THR A 63 0.37 -1.11 1.49
C THR A 63 0.91 -2.41 2.08
N VAL A 64 1.85 -2.31 3.03
CA VAL A 64 2.39 -3.49 3.73
C VAL A 64 1.29 -4.21 4.51
N PHE A 65 0.43 -3.48 5.22
CA PHE A 65 -0.69 -4.06 5.95
C PHE A 65 -1.66 -4.81 5.03
N CYS A 66 -2.05 -4.20 3.90
CA CYS A 66 -2.93 -4.85 2.92
C CYS A 66 -2.27 -6.08 2.30
N LEU A 67 -0.95 -6.05 2.07
CA LEU A 67 -0.18 -7.18 1.60
C LEU A 67 -0.17 -8.33 2.62
N THR A 68 0.07 -8.04 3.90
CA THR A 68 0.06 -9.07 4.96
C THR A 68 -1.32 -9.69 5.12
N LYS A 69 -2.39 -8.87 5.06
CA LYS A 69 -3.78 -9.35 5.02
C LYS A 69 -4.04 -10.28 3.85
N PHE A 70 -3.57 -9.89 2.66
CA PHE A 70 -3.68 -10.69 1.45
C PHE A 70 -2.93 -12.04 1.56
N HIS A 71 -1.72 -12.02 2.14
CA HIS A 71 -0.93 -13.23 2.40
C HIS A 71 -1.67 -14.18 3.35
N ASN A 72 -2.18 -13.65 4.46
CA ASN A 72 -2.89 -14.45 5.45
C ASN A 72 -4.17 -15.10 4.87
N GLN A 73 -4.82 -14.45 3.90
CA GLN A 73 -6.01 -14.96 3.22
C GLN A 73 -5.72 -15.83 1.98
N GLN A 74 -4.47 -16.22 1.72
CA GLN A 74 -4.15 -17.11 0.60
C GLN A 74 -4.86 -18.47 0.66
N TYR A 75 -5.25 -18.93 1.86
CA TYR A 75 -5.96 -20.19 2.08
C TYR A 75 -7.37 -20.24 1.45
N GLN A 76 -8.02 -19.08 1.24
CA GLN A 76 -9.32 -18.97 0.55
C GLN A 76 -9.16 -18.19 -0.77
N SER A 77 -8.51 -18.86 -1.72
CA SER A 77 -8.34 -18.36 -3.09
C SER A 77 -9.72 -18.11 -3.74
N PHE A 78 -9.90 -16.92 -4.36
CA PHE A 78 -11.12 -16.44 -5.04
C PHE A 78 -12.33 -16.04 -4.17
N SER A 79 -12.15 -15.80 -2.87
CA SER A 79 -13.19 -15.14 -2.07
C SER A 79 -13.39 -13.67 -2.47
N VAL A 80 -14.58 -13.12 -2.21
CA VAL A 80 -14.87 -11.69 -2.37
C VAL A 80 -13.90 -10.85 -1.52
N ASP A 81 -13.57 -11.34 -0.32
CA ASP A 81 -12.59 -10.69 0.55
C ASP A 81 -11.20 -10.65 -0.09
N TRP A 82 -10.74 -11.75 -0.70
CA TRP A 82 -9.44 -11.79 -1.38
C TRP A 82 -9.33 -10.72 -2.48
N TRP A 83 -10.41 -10.52 -3.26
CA TRP A 83 -10.48 -9.48 -4.28
C TRP A 83 -10.49 -8.07 -3.69
N THR A 84 -11.21 -7.84 -2.58
CA THR A 84 -11.25 -6.51 -1.94
C THR A 84 -9.88 -6.13 -1.38
N TRP A 85 -9.17 -7.05 -0.70
CA TRP A 85 -7.82 -6.79 -0.18
C TRP A 85 -6.79 -6.62 -1.30
N LEU A 86 -6.89 -7.38 -2.38
CA LEU A 86 -6.01 -7.21 -3.54
C LEU A 86 -6.23 -5.85 -4.23
N PHE A 87 -7.49 -5.44 -4.41
CA PHE A 87 -7.83 -4.13 -4.96
C PHE A 87 -7.39 -2.98 -4.03
N LEU A 88 -7.55 -3.15 -2.71
CA LEU A 88 -7.10 -2.19 -1.71
C LEU A 88 -5.57 -2.05 -1.70
N THR A 89 -4.84 -3.16 -1.89
CA THR A 89 -3.37 -3.16 -2.05
C THR A 89 -2.96 -2.38 -3.29
N GLY A 90 -3.57 -2.66 -4.45
CA GLY A 90 -3.30 -1.93 -5.69
C GLY A 90 -3.63 -0.43 -5.59
N THR A 91 -4.73 -0.09 -4.92
CA THR A 91 -5.12 1.31 -4.68
C THR A 91 -4.11 2.03 -3.79
N SER A 92 -3.61 1.37 -2.75
CA SER A 92 -2.60 1.92 -1.83
C SER A 92 -1.25 2.16 -2.53
N ILE A 93 -0.83 1.24 -3.41
CA ILE A 93 0.37 1.40 -4.25
C ILE A 93 0.20 2.57 -5.21
N GLY A 94 -0.96 2.68 -5.87
CA GLY A 94 -1.28 3.82 -6.74
C GLY A 94 -1.25 5.15 -6.01
N ALA A 95 -1.75 5.19 -4.77
CA ALA A 95 -1.67 6.38 -3.92
C ALA A 95 -0.22 6.73 -3.56
N VAL A 96 0.60 5.75 -3.17
CA VAL A 96 2.00 6.00 -2.74
C VAL A 96 2.88 6.50 -3.89
N THR A 97 2.69 5.95 -5.09
CA THR A 97 3.38 6.38 -6.32
C THR A 97 2.93 7.75 -6.82
N SER A 98 1.66 8.11 -6.59
CA SER A 98 1.12 9.44 -6.89
C SER A 98 1.69 10.53 -5.98
N VAL A 99 2.07 10.18 -4.74
CA VAL A 99 2.61 11.11 -3.74
C VAL A 99 4.06 11.46 -4.06
N LYS A 100 4.93 10.47 -4.32
CA LYS A 100 6.34 10.70 -4.63
C LYS A 100 6.90 9.54 -5.45
N MET A 101 7.84 9.83 -6.36
CA MET A 101 8.54 8.81 -7.16
C MET A 101 9.29 7.78 -6.29
N ILE A 102 9.62 8.11 -5.05
CA ILE A 102 10.21 7.17 -4.07
C ILE A 102 9.25 6.00 -3.77
N GLY A 103 7.94 6.19 -3.94
CA GLY A 103 6.93 5.13 -3.84
C GLY A 103 7.15 3.97 -4.82
N LEU A 104 7.95 4.15 -5.87
CA LEU A 104 8.34 3.06 -6.77
C LEU A 104 9.17 1.98 -6.05
N PHE A 105 9.94 2.32 -5.01
CA PHE A 105 10.68 1.32 -4.24
C PHE A 105 9.74 0.35 -3.52
N VAL A 106 8.64 0.85 -2.97
CA VAL A 106 7.62 0.02 -2.31
C VAL A 106 6.86 -0.82 -3.33
N THR A 107 6.57 -0.24 -4.50
CA THR A 107 5.97 -0.99 -5.62
C THR A 107 6.86 -2.14 -6.07
N ALA A 108 8.19 -1.90 -6.17
CA ALA A 108 9.15 -2.94 -6.51
C ALA A 108 9.22 -4.04 -5.44
N LEU A 109 9.22 -3.68 -4.16
CA LEU A 109 9.20 -4.65 -3.06
C LEU A 109 7.97 -5.56 -3.12
N VAL A 110 6.78 -4.99 -3.32
CA VAL A 110 5.54 -5.78 -3.50
C VAL A 110 5.61 -6.62 -4.78
N GLY A 111 6.21 -6.10 -5.85
CA GLY A 111 6.43 -6.84 -7.09
C GLY A 111 7.31 -8.09 -6.88
N VAL A 112 8.45 -7.95 -6.20
CA VAL A 112 9.34 -9.07 -5.87
C VAL A 112 8.61 -10.11 -5.02
N TYR A 113 7.90 -9.67 -3.97
CA TYR A 113 7.10 -10.55 -3.13
C TYR A 113 6.03 -11.32 -3.94
N THR A 114 5.39 -10.65 -4.89
CA THR A 114 4.40 -11.27 -5.78
C THR A 114 5.05 -12.32 -6.69
N ILE A 115 6.27 -12.07 -7.18
CA ILE A 115 7.02 -13.03 -7.99
C ILE A 115 7.40 -14.27 -7.17
N GLU A 116 7.84 -14.09 -5.93
CA GLU A 116 8.14 -15.22 -5.02
C GLU A 116 6.90 -16.06 -4.74
N ASP A 117 5.76 -15.44 -4.43
CA ASP A 117 4.48 -16.13 -4.22
C ASP A 117 4.04 -16.91 -5.48
N LEU A 118 4.25 -16.31 -6.65
CA LEU A 118 3.99 -16.97 -7.94
C LEU A 118 4.92 -18.16 -8.16
N TRP A 119 6.19 -18.03 -7.79
CA TRP A 119 7.20 -19.08 -7.94
C TRP A 119 6.89 -20.28 -7.04
N GLU A 120 6.49 -20.04 -5.79
CA GLU A 120 6.07 -21.09 -4.86
C GLU A 120 4.82 -21.82 -5.37
N LYS A 121 3.83 -21.08 -5.89
CA LYS A 121 2.63 -21.68 -6.51
C LYS A 121 2.90 -22.43 -7.81
N PHE A 122 3.95 -22.06 -8.55
CA PHE A 122 4.37 -22.76 -9.76
C PHE A 122 4.99 -24.14 -9.45
N GLY A 123 5.59 -24.28 -8.26
CA GLY A 123 6.12 -25.55 -7.75
C GLY A 123 5.06 -26.55 -7.29
N ASP A 124 3.84 -26.09 -6.99
CA ASP A 124 2.76 -26.97 -6.53
C ASP A 124 2.06 -27.67 -7.71
N THR A 125 2.38 -28.95 -7.90
CA THR A 125 1.90 -29.80 -9.00
C THR A 125 0.42 -30.20 -8.87
N LYS A 126 -0.25 -29.76 -7.80
CA LYS A 126 -1.66 -30.08 -7.53
C LYS A 126 -2.67 -29.11 -8.15
N MET A 127 -2.24 -27.92 -8.61
CA MET A 127 -3.16 -26.92 -9.17
C MET A 127 -3.28 -27.03 -10.70
N THR A 128 -4.51 -26.83 -11.20
CA THR A 128 -4.78 -26.87 -12.64
C THR A 128 -4.19 -25.63 -13.32
N TRP A 129 -3.57 -25.78 -14.50
CA TRP A 129 -2.99 -24.68 -15.30
C TRP A 129 -3.93 -23.47 -15.47
N ARG A 130 -5.25 -23.71 -15.56
CA ARG A 130 -6.27 -22.66 -15.69
C ARG A 130 -6.44 -21.82 -14.43
N GLU A 131 -6.23 -22.38 -13.24
CA GLU A 131 -6.32 -21.65 -11.97
C GLU A 131 -5.06 -20.82 -11.74
N GLN A 132 -3.88 -21.36 -12.08
CA GLN A 132 -2.63 -20.59 -12.08
C GLN A 132 -2.73 -19.38 -13.02
N ALA A 133 -3.23 -19.55 -14.25
CA ALA A 133 -3.43 -18.44 -15.18
C ALA A 133 -4.40 -17.37 -14.65
N LYS A 134 -5.47 -17.78 -13.95
CA LYS A 134 -6.40 -16.84 -13.30
C LYS A 134 -5.75 -16.07 -12.15
N HIS A 135 -4.95 -16.72 -11.32
CA HIS A 135 -4.19 -16.05 -10.26
C HIS A 135 -3.18 -15.04 -10.82
N TRP A 136 -2.49 -15.43 -11.90
CA TRP A 136 -1.57 -14.56 -12.63
C TRP A 136 -2.29 -13.33 -13.19
N GLY A 137 -3.40 -13.58 -13.90
CA GLY A 137 -4.24 -12.52 -14.48
C GLY A 137 -4.77 -11.56 -13.43
N ALA A 138 -5.35 -12.07 -12.34
CA ALA A 138 -5.91 -11.23 -11.27
C ALA A 138 -4.84 -10.34 -10.60
N ARG A 139 -3.64 -10.88 -10.35
CA ARG A 139 -2.53 -10.13 -9.75
C ARG A 139 -1.97 -9.08 -10.70
N VAL A 140 -1.76 -9.42 -11.97
CA VAL A 140 -1.32 -8.45 -13.00
C VAL A 140 -2.36 -7.34 -13.15
N LEU A 141 -3.65 -7.69 -13.19
CA LEU A 141 -4.73 -6.71 -13.36
C LEU A 141 -4.84 -5.79 -12.13
N CYS A 142 -4.85 -6.34 -10.92
CA CYS A 142 -5.01 -5.53 -9.71
C CYS A 142 -3.72 -4.84 -9.22
N LEU A 143 -2.52 -5.36 -9.49
CA LEU A 143 -1.26 -4.77 -9.03
C LEU A 143 -0.57 -3.92 -10.11
N ILE A 144 -1.02 -3.95 -11.36
CA ILE A 144 -0.49 -3.08 -12.43
C ILE A 144 -1.55 -2.10 -12.92
N ILE A 145 -2.73 -2.59 -13.30
CA ILE A 145 -3.76 -1.71 -13.89
C ILE A 145 -4.35 -0.78 -12.84
N VAL A 146 -4.67 -1.26 -11.63
CA VAL A 146 -5.25 -0.40 -10.58
C VAL A 146 -4.30 0.73 -10.15
N PRO A 147 -3.00 0.49 -9.88
CA PRO A 147 -2.08 1.59 -9.58
C PRO A 147 -1.97 2.60 -10.71
N ILE A 148 -1.91 2.15 -11.97
CA ILE A 148 -1.87 3.04 -13.14
C ILE A 148 -3.15 3.88 -13.23
N LEU A 149 -4.32 3.28 -13.00
CA LEU A 149 -5.59 4.00 -12.99
C LEU A 149 -5.62 5.07 -11.88
N VAL A 150 -5.20 4.74 -10.66
CA VAL A 150 -5.15 5.69 -9.54
C VAL A 150 -4.18 6.83 -9.84
N PHE A 151 -3.02 6.51 -10.41
CA PHE A 151 -2.04 7.49 -10.86
C PHE A 151 -2.63 8.43 -11.92
N MET A 152 -3.25 7.89 -12.97
CA MET A 152 -3.90 8.68 -14.02
C MET A 152 -5.04 9.55 -13.47
N LEU A 153 -5.83 9.03 -12.53
CA LEU A 153 -6.89 9.81 -11.86
C LEU A 153 -6.30 10.99 -11.07
N SER A 154 -5.19 10.79 -10.37
CA SER A 154 -4.48 11.86 -9.65
C SER A 154 -4.01 12.97 -10.60
N PHE A 155 -3.38 12.60 -11.72
CA PHE A 155 -2.97 13.56 -12.75
C PHE A 155 -4.17 14.28 -13.40
N LYS A 156 -5.26 13.56 -13.67
CA LYS A 156 -6.48 14.14 -14.21
C LYS A 156 -7.06 15.18 -13.26
N ILE A 157 -7.14 14.87 -11.96
CA ILE A 157 -7.61 15.81 -10.93
C ILE A 157 -6.67 17.02 -10.84
N HIS A 158 -5.35 16.79 -10.87
CA HIS A 158 -4.36 17.87 -10.86
C HIS A 158 -4.57 18.87 -12.01
N PHE A 159 -4.71 18.39 -13.24
CA PHE A 159 -4.98 19.24 -14.41
C PHE A 159 -6.36 19.90 -14.37
N MET A 160 -7.38 19.23 -13.81
CA MET A 160 -8.73 19.81 -13.69
C MET A 160 -8.81 20.94 -12.68
N ILE A 161 -8.07 20.83 -11.56
CA ILE A 161 -7.97 21.87 -10.53
C ILE A 161 -7.13 23.03 -11.05
N LEU A 162 -6.03 22.75 -11.76
CA LEU A 162 -5.16 23.77 -12.34
C LEU A 162 -5.64 24.19 -13.74
N ASN A 163 -6.87 24.66 -13.85
CA ASN A 163 -7.44 25.18 -15.10
C ASN A 163 -7.13 26.67 -15.35
N HIS A 164 -6.43 27.35 -14.43
CA HIS A 164 -5.98 28.73 -14.62
C HIS A 164 -4.49 28.76 -14.97
N SER A 165 -4.15 29.43 -16.08
CA SER A 165 -2.77 29.70 -16.47
C SER A 165 -2.05 30.54 -15.41
N GLY A 166 -1.06 29.96 -14.73
CA GLY A 166 -0.19 30.68 -13.80
C GLY A 166 0.92 31.47 -14.52
N PRO A 167 1.56 32.46 -13.87
CA PRO A 167 2.56 33.36 -14.45
C PRO A 167 3.92 32.70 -14.82
N GLY A 168 3.99 31.37 -14.80
CA GLY A 168 5.17 30.56 -15.14
C GLY A 168 5.20 30.02 -16.57
N MET A 169 4.15 30.22 -17.38
CA MET A 169 4.19 29.90 -18.81
C MET A 169 4.98 30.97 -19.57
N ARG A 170 6.31 30.87 -19.53
CA ARG A 170 7.16 31.51 -20.55
C ARG A 170 7.18 30.60 -21.79
N ARG A 171 6.67 31.19 -22.88
CA ARG A 171 6.82 30.86 -24.32
C ARG A 171 7.45 29.53 -24.70
#